data_AF-A0A1M5UBH5-F1
#
_entry.id   AF-A0A1M5UBH5-F1
#
_cell.length_a   1.000
_cell.length_b   1.000
_cell.length_c   1.000
_cell.angle_alpha   90.00
_cell.angle_beta   90.00
_cell.angle_gamma   90.00
#
_symmetry.space_group_name_H-M   'P 1'
#
loop_
_entity.id
_entity.type
_entity.pdbx_description
1 polymer ?
#
loop_
_entity_poly.entity_id
_entity_poly.type
_entity_poly.pdbx_seq_one_letter_code
_entity_poly.pdbx_strand_id
1 'polypeptide(L)' 'MASDDANVPSETAEQHDVLRHCEKCSAIMKQLGELPALSIRTAIRVFRCYACDHVAADRI' A
#
# COMPACT_ATOMS: atom_id res chain seq x y z
N MET A 1 -18.70 -6.31 -40.74
CA MET A 1 -18.79 -5.78 -39.36
C MET A 1 -18.22 -6.85 -38.46
N ALA A 2 -16.98 -6.68 -37.99
CA ALA A 2 -16.30 -7.63 -37.12
C ALA A 2 -16.05 -6.93 -35.79
N SER A 3 -16.58 -7.57 -34.75
CA SER A 3 -16.78 -7.03 -33.41
C SER A 3 -15.48 -6.74 -32.67
N ASP A 4 -15.58 -5.70 -31.85
CA ASP A 4 -14.60 -5.06 -31.00
C ASP A 4 -13.75 -6.03 -30.16
N ASP A 5 -12.43 -5.96 -30.34
CA ASP A 5 -11.45 -6.43 -29.38
C ASP A 5 -11.54 -5.57 -28.11
N ALA A 6 -12.23 -6.10 -27.10
CA ALA A 6 -12.25 -5.55 -25.76
C ALA A 6 -10.83 -5.64 -25.16
N ASN A 7 -10.03 -4.60 -25.35
CA ASN A 7 -8.90 -4.29 -24.48
C ASN A 7 -9.46 -3.96 -23.09
N VAL A 8 -9.73 -4.99 -22.30
CA VAL A 8 -9.99 -4.86 -20.86
C VAL A 8 -8.68 -4.37 -20.25
N PRO A 9 -8.57 -3.11 -19.80
CA PRO A 9 -7.43 -2.73 -18.99
C PRO A 9 -7.59 -3.56 -17.72
N SER A 10 -6.76 -4.60 -17.60
CA SER A 10 -6.63 -5.38 -16.38
C SER A 10 -6.43 -4.37 -15.27
N GLU A 11 -7.39 -4.34 -14.35
CA GLU A 11 -7.51 -3.43 -13.22
C GLU A 11 -6.11 -3.25 -12.64
N THR A 12 -5.50 -2.12 -13.03
CA THR A 12 -4.12 -1.79 -12.71
C THR A 12 -4.06 -1.83 -11.21
N ALA A 13 -3.37 -2.86 -10.69
CA ALA A 13 -3.09 -3.10 -9.29
C ALA A 13 -3.32 -1.82 -8.52
N GLU A 14 -4.51 -1.70 -7.89
CA GLU A 14 -4.84 -0.52 -7.11
C GLU A 14 -3.77 -0.48 -6.04
N GLN A 15 -2.75 0.32 -6.34
CA GLN A 15 -1.84 0.93 -5.42
C GLN A 15 -2.75 1.88 -4.66
N HIS A 16 -3.63 1.32 -3.82
CA HIS A 16 -4.16 1.99 -2.67
C HIS A 16 -2.91 2.30 -1.86
N ASP A 17 -2.26 3.41 -2.22
CA ASP A 17 -1.30 4.12 -1.40
C ASP A 17 -2.14 4.46 -0.16
N VAL A 18 -2.14 3.54 0.81
CA VAL A 18 -2.90 3.71 2.05
C VAL A 18 -2.23 4.87 2.75
N LEU A 19 -2.77 6.06 2.53
CA LEU A 19 -2.26 7.30 3.10
C LEU A 19 -2.50 7.25 4.60
N ARG A 20 -1.52 6.73 5.33
CA ARG A 20 -1.54 6.66 6.80
C ARG A 20 -0.96 7.95 7.35
N HIS A 21 -1.57 8.52 8.38
CA HIS A 21 -1.02 9.70 9.06
C HIS A 21 -0.13 9.27 10.21
N CYS A 22 0.97 9.99 10.43
CA CYS A 22 1.87 9.73 11.54
C CYS A 22 1.24 10.18 12.87
N GLU A 23 1.22 9.30 13.86
CA GLU A 23 0.64 9.61 15.19
C GLU A 23 1.39 10.73 15.93
N LYS A 24 2.66 10.97 15.62
CA LYS A 24 3.48 12.00 16.28
C LYS A 24 3.34 13.38 15.67
N CYS A 25 3.36 13.48 14.35
CA CYS A 25 3.43 14.76 13.65
C CYS A 25 2.26 15.01 12.70
N SER A 26 1.28 14.10 12.65
CA SER A 26 0.13 14.14 11.73
C SER A 26 0.48 14.21 10.24
N ALA A 27 1.76 14.10 9.88
CA ALA A 27 2.19 14.13 8.50
C ALA A 27 1.82 12.83 7.78
N ILE A 28 1.62 12.93 6.47
CA ILE A 28 1.36 11.78 5.61
C ILE A 28 2.59 10.85 5.63
N MET A 29 2.36 9.59 5.94
CA MET A 29 3.34 8.52 5.85
C MET A 29 3.26 7.87 4.48
N LYS A 30 4.41 7.55 3.93
CA LYS A 30 4.51 6.82 2.67
C LYS A 30 4.62 5.33 2.96
N GLN A 31 3.85 4.52 2.25
CA GLN A 31 4.04 3.07 2.27
C GLN A 31 5.38 2.74 1.62
N LEU A 32 6.25 2.07 2.36
CA LEU A 32 7.54 1.59 1.83
C LEU A 32 7.37 0.28 1.07
N GLY A 33 6.44 -0.55 1.54
CA GLY A 33 6.17 -1.86 0.95
C GLY A 33 5.28 -2.71 1.85
N GLU A 34 4.94 -3.88 1.33
CA GLU A 34 4.19 -4.91 2.02
C GLU A 34 5.06 -6.16 2.10
N LEU A 35 5.21 -6.71 3.30
CA LEU A 35 5.82 -8.01 3.51
C LEU A 35 4.71 -9.06 3.37
N PRO A 36 4.89 -10.06 2.48
CA PRO A 36 3.88 -11.07 2.25
C PRO A 36 3.64 -11.89 3.51
N ALA A 37 2.40 -12.37 3.67
CA ALA A 37 2.04 -13.32 4.72
C ALA A 37 2.86 -14.61 4.54
N LEU A 38 3.46 -15.10 5.63
CA LEU A 38 4.25 -16.34 5.62
C LEU A 38 3.63 -17.35 6.56
N SER A 39 2.87 -18.30 6.00
CA SER A 39 2.19 -19.46 6.62
C SER A 39 1.37 -19.17 7.90
N ILE A 40 2.05 -18.77 8.97
CA ILE A 40 1.48 -18.41 10.29
C ILE A 40 1.49 -16.90 10.56
N ARG A 41 2.18 -16.10 9.73
CA ARG A 41 2.31 -14.65 9.90
C ARG A 41 1.44 -13.93 8.89
N THR A 42 0.64 -13.00 9.39
CA THR A 42 -0.14 -12.08 8.56
C THR A 42 0.77 -11.17 7.74
N ALA A 43 0.24 -10.62 6.64
CA ALA A 43 0.95 -9.65 5.84
C ALA A 43 1.20 -8.39 6.67
N ILE A 44 2.33 -7.72 6.43
CA ILE A 44 2.71 -6.52 7.17
C ILE A 44 2.97 -5.39 6.20
N ARG A 45 2.21 -4.29 6.30
CA ARG A 45 2.52 -3.04 5.59
C ARG A 45 3.41 -2.17 6.42
N VAL A 46 4.48 -1.67 5.82
CA VAL A 46 5.43 -0.77 6.49
C VAL A 46 5.26 0.64 5.95
N PHE A 47 5.09 1.59 6.87
CA PHE A 47 4.91 3.01 6.58
C PHE A 47 6.04 3.82 7.22
N ARG A 48 6.54 4.81 6.49
CA ARG A 48 7.56 5.74 7.00
C ARG A 48 7.07 7.17 6.90
N CYS A 49 7.19 7.90 8.00
CA CYS A 49 7.04 9.34 8.02
C CYS A 49 8.37 10.00 7.67
N TYR A 50 8.40 10.87 6.66
CA TYR A 50 9.60 11.62 6.29
C TYR A 50 9.79 12.92 7.09
N ALA A 51 8.77 13.36 7.83
CA ALA A 51 8.86 14.58 8.64
C ALA A 51 9.52 14.34 10.01
N CYS A 52 9.40 13.14 10.57
CA CYS A 52 9.93 12.80 11.90
C CYS A 52 10.66 11.44 11.96
N ASP A 53 10.91 10.84 10.80
CA ASP A 53 11.54 9.53 10.63
C ASP A 53 10.88 8.37 11.40
N HIS A 54 9.61 8.55 11.81
CA HIS A 54 8.86 7.52 12.49
C HIS A 54 8.42 6.41 11.52
N VAL A 55 8.66 5.15 11.91
CA VAL A 55 8.27 3.96 11.16
C VAL A 55 7.12 3.26 11.89
N ALA A 56 6.04 3.00 11.17
CA ALA A 56 4.90 2.25 11.65
C ALA A 56 4.70 0.99 10.80
N ALA A 57 4.23 -0.09 11.41
CA ALA A 57 3.90 -1.33 10.73
C ALA A 57 2.47 -1.74 11.07
N ASP A 58 1.71 -2.12 10.06
CA ASP A 58 0.31 -2.53 10.17
C ASP A 58 0.16 -3.98 9.73
N ARG A 59 -0.59 -4.78 10.49
CA ARG A 59 -0.86 -6.20 10.16
C ARG A 59 -2.21 -6.29 9.47
N ILE A 60 -2.25 -6.96 8.32
CA ILE A 60 -3.45 -7.16 7.50
C ILE A 60 -4.01 -8.57 7.68
#